data_AF-A0A523QR84-F1
#
_entry.id   AF-A0A523QR84-F1
#
_cell.length_a   1.000
_cell.length_b   1.000
_cell.length_c   1.000
_cell.angle_alpha   90.00
_cell.angle_beta   90.00
_cell.angle_gamma   90.00
#
_symmetry.space_group_name_H-M   'P 1'
#
loop_
_entity.id
_entity.type
_entity.pdbx_description
1 polymer ?
#
loop_
_entity_poly.entity_id
_entity_poly.type
_entity_poly.pdbx_seq_one_letter_code
_entity_poly.pdbx_strand_id
1 'polypeptide(L)'
;DVIKPDGDKCRVCGGDLKTRDDDQDEAAINKRHAIYYDTDTGTLASAYYFKDLAAKEGSIKYIILDGKPGVKEVTAELVSKL
;
A
#
# COMPACT_ATOMS: atom_id res chain seq x y z
N ASP A 1 -14.11 7.41 -1.85
CA ASP A 1 -13.71 8.53 -2.72
C ASP A 1 -13.40 9.78 -1.91
N VAL A 2 -12.35 9.70 -1.09
CA VAL A 2 -12.24 10.50 0.15
C VAL A 2 -11.39 11.77 -0.03
N ILE A 3 -10.45 11.76 -0.98
CA ILE A 3 -9.51 12.87 -1.23
C ILE A 3 -9.57 13.39 -2.67
N LYS A 4 -10.65 13.12 -3.38
CA LYS A 4 -10.79 13.55 -4.78
C LYS A 4 -10.70 15.08 -4.92
N PRO A 5 -10.14 15.57 -6.03
CA PRO A 5 -10.21 16.98 -6.40
C PRO A 5 -11.62 17.56 -6.36
N ASP A 6 -11.71 18.87 -6.19
CA ASP A 6 -12.96 19.61 -6.42
C ASP A 6 -12.97 20.07 -7.88
N GLY A 7 -13.62 19.28 -8.75
CA GLY A 7 -13.49 19.44 -10.19
C GLY A 7 -12.04 19.26 -10.65
N ASP A 8 -11.47 20.29 -11.28
CA ASP A 8 -10.07 20.37 -11.71
C ASP A 8 -9.17 21.07 -10.68
N LYS A 9 -9.71 21.45 -9.51
CA LYS A 9 -9.00 22.23 -8.50
C LYS A 9 -8.67 21.44 -7.24
N CYS A 10 -7.70 21.98 -6.51
CA CYS A 10 -7.37 21.51 -5.18
C CYS A 10 -8.59 21.65 -4.25
N ARG A 11 -9.09 20.53 -3.73
CA ARG A 11 -10.21 20.45 -2.79
C ARG A 11 -10.03 21.22 -1.46
N VAL A 12 -8.83 21.73 -1.19
CA VAL A 12 -8.49 22.45 0.05
C VAL A 12 -8.34 23.95 -0.20
N CYS A 13 -7.66 24.35 -1.27
CA CYS A 13 -7.31 25.75 -1.52
C CYS A 13 -7.79 26.31 -2.86
N GLY A 14 -8.44 25.50 -3.71
CA GLY A 14 -8.93 25.92 -5.03
C GLY A 14 -7.84 26.17 -6.09
N GLY A 15 -6.57 25.90 -5.77
CA GLY A 15 -5.46 26.05 -6.73
C GLY A 15 -5.46 25.01 -7.84
N ASP A 16 -4.75 25.31 -8.92
CA ASP A 16 -4.58 24.39 -10.06
C ASP A 16 -3.84 23.11 -9.65
N LEU A 17 -4.32 21.98 -10.18
CA LEU A 17 -3.67 20.68 -10.04
C LEU A 17 -2.86 20.35 -11.29
N LYS A 18 -1.79 19.59 -11.11
CA LYS A 18 -0.98 19.03 -12.20
C LYS A 18 -0.66 17.57 -11.92
N THR A 19 -0.50 16.82 -12.99
CA THR A 19 0.03 15.46 -12.93
C THR A 19 1.57 15.50 -12.88
N ARG A 20 2.17 14.41 -12.41
CA ARG A 20 3.61 14.19 -12.50
C ARG A 20 3.87 13.09 -13.52
N ASP A 21 4.86 13.26 -14.38
CA ASP A 21 5.13 12.32 -15.49
C ASP A 21 5.45 10.90 -14.99
N ASP A 22 6.12 10.78 -13.84
CA ASP A 22 6.45 9.50 -13.21
C ASP A 22 5.23 8.75 -12.65
N ASP A 23 4.17 9.47 -12.27
CA ASP A 23 2.88 8.87 -11.86
C ASP A 23 2.07 8.38 -13.07
N GLN A 24 2.40 8.82 -14.29
CA GLN A 24 1.73 8.41 -15.53
C GLN A 24 2.52 7.33 -16.30
N ASP A 25 3.75 7.01 -15.89
CA ASP A 25 4.55 5.94 -16.50
C ASP A 25 4.09 4.56 -16.02
N GLU A 26 3.03 4.06 -16.65
CA GLU A 26 2.48 2.74 -16.36
C GLU A 26 3.51 1.61 -16.55
N ALA A 27 4.46 1.76 -17.49
CA ALA A 27 5.48 0.74 -17.71
C ALA A 27 6.44 0.63 -16.53
N ALA A 28 6.91 1.76 -15.99
CA ALA A 28 7.75 1.79 -14.79
C ALA A 28 6.98 1.37 -13.53
N ILE A 29 5.69 1.71 -13.41
CA ILE A 29 4.83 1.25 -12.32
C ILE A 29 4.64 -0.27 -12.40
N ASN A 30 4.31 -0.81 -13.58
CA ASN A 30 4.10 -2.23 -13.78
C ASN A 30 5.36 -3.06 -13.53
N LYS A 31 6.55 -2.56 -13.89
CA LYS A 31 7.83 -3.21 -13.53
C LYS A 31 8.00 -3.35 -12.02
N ARG A 32 7.65 -2.32 -11.25
CA ARG A 32 7.70 -2.36 -9.78
C ARG A 32 6.68 -3.34 -9.21
N HIS A 33 5.45 -3.32 -9.72
CA HIS A 33 4.39 -4.25 -9.30
C HIS A 33 4.69 -5.71 -9.67
N ALA A 34 5.30 -5.99 -10.82
CA ALA A 34 5.67 -7.35 -11.18
C ALA A 34 6.64 -7.97 -10.16
N ILE A 35 7.62 -7.21 -9.68
CA ILE A 35 8.56 -7.65 -8.63
C ILE A 35 7.86 -7.75 -7.27
N TYR A 36 6.96 -6.81 -6.96
CA TYR A 36 6.26 -6.80 -5.68
C TYR A 36 5.31 -8.01 -5.55
N TYR A 37 4.47 -8.23 -6.55
CA TYR A 37 3.41 -9.23 -6.56
C TYR A 37 3.86 -10.63 -7.00
N ASP A 38 5.11 -10.82 -7.44
CA ASP A 38 5.66 -12.15 -7.66
C ASP A 38 5.71 -12.95 -6.34
N THR A 39 4.97 -14.05 -6.31
CA THR A 39 4.83 -14.96 -5.18
C THR A 39 5.84 -16.11 -5.18
N ASP A 40 6.64 -16.26 -6.24
CA ASP A 40 7.65 -17.31 -6.36
C ASP A 40 9.01 -16.82 -5.87
N THR A 41 9.46 -15.65 -6.33
CA THR A 41 10.78 -15.08 -5.96
C THR A 41 10.76 -13.61 -5.55
N GLY A 42 9.60 -12.96 -5.62
CA GLY A 42 9.44 -11.53 -5.42
C GLY A 42 9.22 -11.10 -3.97
N THR A 43 8.67 -9.89 -3.83
CA THR A 43 8.47 -9.28 -2.50
C THR A 43 7.40 -10.02 -1.70
N LEU A 44 6.30 -10.44 -2.33
CA LEU A 44 5.27 -11.25 -1.66
C LEU A 44 5.78 -12.63 -1.26
N ALA A 45 6.66 -13.27 -2.06
CA ALA A 45 7.30 -14.52 -1.68
C ALA A 45 8.05 -14.38 -0.33
N SER A 46 8.86 -13.33 -0.20
CA SER A 46 9.57 -13.00 1.04
C SER A 46 8.61 -12.66 2.20
N ALA A 47 7.55 -11.91 1.94
CA ALA A 47 6.55 -11.60 2.96
C ALA A 47 5.85 -12.87 3.48
N TYR A 48 5.55 -13.84 2.60
CA TYR A 48 4.94 -15.12 2.98
C TYR A 48 5.91 -16.05 3.72
N TYR A 49 7.20 -16.01 3.40
CA TYR A 49 8.20 -16.72 4.20
C TYR A 49 8.12 -16.36 5.69
N PHE A 50 8.07 -15.06 6.03
CA PHE A 50 7.94 -14.62 7.42
C PHE A 50 6.56 -14.93 8.03
N LYS A 51 5.51 -14.92 7.21
CA LYS A 51 4.17 -15.36 7.64
C LYS A 51 4.18 -16.83 8.07
N ASP A 52 4.82 -17.68 7.27
CA ASP A 52 4.92 -19.11 7.54
C ASP A 52 5.85 -19.38 8.74
N LEU A 53 6.92 -18.60 8.89
CA LEU A 53 7.80 -18.68 10.04
C LEU A 53 7.08 -18.30 11.34
N ALA A 54 6.30 -17.21 11.32
CA ALA A 54 5.47 -16.79 12.44
C ALA A 54 4.48 -17.88 12.87
N ALA A 55 3.87 -18.58 11.91
CA ALA A 55 2.96 -19.69 12.19
C ALA A 55 3.65 -20.92 12.81
N LYS A 56 4.95 -21.11 12.56
CA LYS A 56 5.73 -22.26 13.05
C LYS A 56 6.40 -22.01 14.40
N GLU A 57 7.06 -20.87 14.56
CA GLU A 57 7.96 -20.61 15.70
C GLU A 57 7.31 -19.81 16.82
N GLY A 58 6.20 -19.10 16.54
CA GLY A 58 5.45 -18.33 17.53
C GLY A 58 6.17 -17.09 18.10
N SER A 59 7.44 -16.86 17.76
CA SER A 59 8.27 -15.73 18.18
C SER A 59 8.03 -14.45 17.37
N ILE A 60 7.42 -14.58 16.19
CA ILE A 60 7.17 -13.48 15.25
C ILE A 60 5.67 -13.21 15.20
N LYS A 61 5.28 -11.94 15.42
CA LYS A 61 3.90 -11.47 15.22
C LYS A 61 3.75 -10.93 13.80
N TYR A 62 3.09 -11.70 12.93
CA TYR A 62 2.81 -11.29 11.56
C TYR A 62 1.43 -10.61 11.46
N ILE A 63 1.39 -9.33 11.12
CA ILE A 63 0.16 -8.53 11.06
C ILE A 63 -0.23 -8.29 9.61
N ILE A 64 -1.46 -8.68 9.25
CA ILE A 64 -2.10 -8.35 7.97
C ILE A 64 -3.07 -7.20 8.21
N LEU A 65 -2.99 -6.17 7.37
CA LEU A 65 -3.87 -5.00 7.36
C LEU A 65 -4.52 -4.86 5.98
N ASP A 66 -5.79 -4.46 5.95
CA ASP A 66 -6.41 -3.97 4.72
C ASP A 66 -5.96 -2.52 4.47
N GLY A 67 -5.31 -2.27 3.35
CA GLY A 67 -4.81 -0.93 2.98
C GLY A 67 -5.84 -0.02 2.31
N LYS A 68 -7.07 -0.51 2.05
CA LYS A 68 -8.13 0.27 1.35
C LYS A 68 -8.81 1.37 2.19
N PRO A 69 -9.04 1.20 3.51
CA PRO A 69 -9.66 2.23 4.35
C PRO A 69 -8.83 3.52 4.45
N GLY A 70 -9.38 4.53 5.12
CA GLY A 70 -8.65 5.77 5.37
C GLY A 70 -7.44 5.58 6.28
N VAL A 71 -6.48 6.50 6.19
CA VAL A 71 -5.21 6.41 6.91
C VAL A 71 -5.42 6.30 8.43
N LYS A 72 -6.40 7.00 8.98
CA LYS A 72 -6.69 6.94 10.43
C LYS A 72 -7.23 5.58 10.84
N GLU A 73 -8.10 4.99 10.03
CA GLU A 73 -8.69 3.68 10.25
C GLU A 73 -7.63 2.58 10.19
N VAL A 74 -6.78 2.58 9.16
CA VAL A 74 -5.67 1.62 9.02
C VAL A 74 -4.66 1.78 10.16
N THR A 75 -4.38 3.02 10.59
CA THR A 75 -3.49 3.28 11.73
C THR A 75 -4.08 2.74 13.03
N ALA A 76 -5.37 2.97 13.28
CA ALA A 76 -6.05 2.46 14.47
C ALA A 76 -6.06 0.92 14.50
N GLU A 77 -6.31 0.28 13.35
CA GLU A 77 -6.23 -1.17 13.21
C GLU A 77 -4.83 -1.69 13.55
N LEU A 78 -3.78 -1.10 12.98
CA LEU A 78 -2.40 -1.48 13.28
C LEU A 78 -2.10 -1.35 14.77
N VAL A 79 -2.37 -0.18 15.36
CA VAL A 79 -2.11 0.07 16.79
C VAL A 79 -2.87 -0.91 17.69
N SER A 80 -4.09 -1.29 17.34
CA SER A 80 -4.87 -2.29 18.10
C SER A 80 -4.26 -3.71 18.05
N LYS A 81 -3.45 -3.98 17.03
CA LYS A 81 -2.81 -5.28 16.78
C LYS A 81 -1.35 -5.31 17.22
N LEU A 82 -0.75 -4.21 17.69
CA LEU A 82 0.60 -4.21 18.26
C LEU A 82 0.56 -4.72 19.70
#